data_AF-A0A961S4M6-F1
#
_entry.id   AF-A0A961S4M6-F1
#
_cell.length_a   1.000
_cell.length_b   1.000
_cell.length_c   1.000
_cell.angle_alpha   90.00
_cell.angle_beta   90.00
_cell.angle_gamma   90.00
#
_symmetry.space_group_name_H-M   'P 1'
#
loop_
_entity.id
_entity.type
_entity.pdbx_description
1 polymer ?
#
loop_
_entity_poly.entity_id
_entity_poly.type
_entity_poly.pdbx_seq_one_letter_code
_entity_poly.pdbx_strand_id
1 'polypeptide(L)'
;HWHMLAVLRVGDEARQACVALRPDLSEEARDHIVKSSPLPVNLLLFENSSVVFSGEDYHLLYKRFGHAGDMVDKLLACTDLPLDIRITQAKRVSNRMHQLMAERGWLPANDAADLVADAEETAVLRILTEAPDDELGALVTFLVGKSMLTPSIIVRAACLGEMHVVEFALAHLAGVPVRRAAELMRGKGLTGFKGLHAKAGLPASCYWIIQAACDVALDEEEEGITLIAEDFGRRIIEALMTRYEALPVKERTRHLEYVARFAADRARIIAKRLKADLVRAA
;
A
#
# COMPACT_ATOMS: atom_id res chain seq x y z
N HIS A 1 -14.38 40.60 7.29
CA HIS A 1 -13.24 39.68 7.16
C HIS A 1 -12.13 39.93 8.19
N TRP A 2 -11.50 41.12 8.28
CA TRP A 2 -10.39 41.37 9.24
C TRP A 2 -10.67 41.07 10.72
N HIS A 3 -11.92 41.24 11.17
CA HIS A 3 -12.33 40.96 12.54
C HIS A 3 -12.21 39.47 12.93
N MET A 4 -12.47 38.53 12.02
CA MET A 4 -12.39 37.09 12.34
C MET A 4 -10.96 36.68 12.65
N LEU A 5 -10.01 37.17 11.84
CA LEU A 5 -8.60 36.85 11.98
C LEU A 5 -7.98 37.50 13.23
N ALA A 6 -8.45 38.69 13.61
CA ALA A 6 -8.10 39.31 14.89
C ALA A 6 -8.61 38.49 16.09
N VAL A 7 -9.85 37.99 16.02
CA VAL A 7 -10.44 37.11 17.05
C VAL A 7 -9.70 35.78 17.11
N LEU A 8 -9.27 35.21 15.98
CA LEU A 8 -8.49 33.97 15.97
C LEU A 8 -7.09 34.14 16.57
N ARG A 9 -6.45 35.30 16.39
CA ARG A 9 -5.11 35.57 16.92
C ARG A 9 -5.08 35.89 18.41
N VAL A 10 -6.09 36.60 18.92
CA VAL A 10 -6.10 37.15 20.29
C VAL A 10 -7.13 36.45 21.19
N GLY A 11 -8.14 35.83 20.60
CA GLY A 11 -9.23 35.17 21.32
C GLY A 11 -8.81 33.84 21.94
N ASP A 12 -9.48 33.51 23.04
CA ASP A 12 -9.46 32.21 23.70
C ASP A 12 -10.11 31.11 22.85
N GLU A 13 -9.87 29.85 23.22
CA GLU A 13 -10.30 28.67 22.47
C GLU A 13 -11.81 28.69 22.15
N ALA A 14 -12.65 29.11 23.10
CA ALA A 14 -14.09 29.20 22.90
C ALA A 14 -14.48 30.19 21.78
N ARG A 15 -13.81 31.35 21.72
CA ARG A 15 -14.04 32.32 20.64
C ARG A 15 -13.53 31.81 19.30
N GLN A 16 -12.40 31.11 19.29
CA GLN A 16 -11.88 30.47 18.07
C GLN A 16 -12.82 29.38 17.56
N ALA A 17 -13.37 28.55 18.45
CA ALA A 17 -14.37 27.53 18.16
C ALA A 17 -15.64 28.12 17.51
N CYS A 18 -16.16 29.23 18.07
CA CYS A 18 -17.29 29.93 17.46
C CYS A 18 -16.98 30.44 16.06
N VAL A 19 -15.75 30.91 15.81
CA VAL A 19 -15.34 31.35 14.46
C VAL A 19 -15.24 30.17 13.50
N ALA A 20 -14.71 29.02 13.94
CA ALA A 20 -14.54 27.83 13.11
C ALA A 20 -15.88 27.27 12.57
N LEU A 21 -16.97 27.41 13.31
CA LEU A 21 -18.31 26.96 12.92
C LEU A 21 -19.10 27.97 12.06
N ARG A 22 -18.51 29.13 11.73
CA ARG A 22 -19.24 30.14 10.95
C ARG A 22 -19.41 29.70 9.49
N PRO A 23 -20.60 29.86 8.90
CA PRO A 23 -20.82 29.53 7.50
C PRO A 23 -20.06 30.47 6.55
N ASP A 24 -19.79 31.71 6.97
CA ASP A 24 -19.10 32.77 6.22
C ASP A 24 -17.58 32.82 6.48
N LEU A 25 -16.97 31.70 6.86
CA LEU A 25 -15.55 31.61 7.18
C LEU A 25 -14.70 31.94 5.94
N SER A 26 -13.84 32.95 6.05
CA SER A 26 -12.90 33.31 4.97
C SER A 26 -11.74 32.33 4.88
N GLU A 27 -11.19 32.15 3.67
CA GLU A 27 -10.01 31.29 3.43
C GLU A 27 -8.83 31.63 4.35
N GLU A 28 -8.53 32.92 4.54
CA GLU A 28 -7.46 33.38 5.45
C GLU A 28 -7.67 32.94 6.91
N ALA A 29 -8.94 32.86 7.35
CA ALA A 29 -9.30 32.46 8.70
C ALA A 29 -9.24 30.94 8.85
N ARG A 30 -9.71 30.19 7.83
CA ARG A 30 -9.53 28.73 7.74
C ARG A 30 -8.05 28.38 7.81
N ASP A 31 -7.23 28.97 6.96
CA ASP A 31 -5.79 28.72 6.91
C ASP A 31 -5.12 29.00 8.26
N HIS A 32 -5.54 30.06 8.95
CA HIS A 32 -5.02 30.37 10.28
C HIS A 32 -5.40 29.29 11.31
N ILE A 33 -6.65 28.80 11.27
CA ILE A 33 -7.13 27.73 12.16
C ILE A 33 -6.32 26.45 11.93
N VAL A 34 -6.20 26.04 10.67
CA VAL A 34 -5.44 24.84 10.26
C VAL A 34 -3.98 24.93 10.68
N LYS A 35 -3.36 26.11 10.59
CA LYS A 35 -1.95 26.35 10.93
C LYS A 35 -1.67 26.50 12.43
N SER A 36 -2.54 27.19 13.16
CA SER A 36 -2.20 27.75 14.47
C SER A 36 -3.14 27.37 15.60
N SER A 37 -4.43 27.13 15.31
CA SER A 37 -5.42 26.83 16.36
C SER A 37 -5.22 25.45 16.99
N PRO A 38 -5.72 25.23 18.22
CA PRO A 38 -5.59 23.96 18.94
C PRO A 38 -6.50 22.86 18.36
N LEU A 39 -6.33 21.64 18.86
CA LEU A 39 -7.05 20.45 18.39
C LEU A 39 -8.59 20.61 18.45
N PRO A 40 -9.21 21.08 19.54
CA PRO A 40 -10.68 21.17 19.62
C PRO A 40 -11.28 22.09 18.56
N VAL A 41 -10.63 23.21 18.26
CA VAL A 41 -11.06 24.16 17.23
C VAL A 41 -10.93 23.54 15.83
N ASN A 42 -9.86 22.80 15.57
CA ASN A 42 -9.69 22.10 14.30
C ASN A 42 -10.70 20.96 14.13
N LEU A 43 -11.08 20.25 15.19
CA LEU A 43 -12.14 19.24 15.14
C LEU A 43 -13.49 19.86 14.77
N LEU A 44 -13.83 21.02 15.36
CA LEU A 44 -15.03 21.77 15.00
C LEU A 44 -15.01 22.29 13.55
N LEU A 45 -13.83 22.59 13.02
CA LEU A 45 -13.68 22.98 11.61
C LEU A 45 -14.15 21.87 10.65
N PHE A 46 -13.97 20.59 11.01
CA PHE A 46 -14.50 19.46 10.23
C PHE A 46 -16.02 19.31 10.31
N GLU A 47 -16.68 19.91 11.31
CA GLU A 47 -18.14 19.92 11.41
C GLU A 47 -18.77 21.02 10.55
N ASN A 48 -17.95 21.94 10.04
CA ASN A 48 -18.41 23.03 9.20
C ASN A 48 -18.47 22.60 7.72
N SER A 49 -19.70 22.43 7.22
CA SER A 49 -19.94 22.01 5.83
C SER A 49 -19.57 23.05 4.77
N SER A 50 -19.30 24.30 5.15
CA SER A 50 -18.83 25.32 4.20
C SER A 50 -17.32 25.27 3.95
N VAL A 51 -16.58 24.45 4.70
CA VAL A 51 -15.12 24.36 4.60
C VAL A 51 -14.74 23.25 3.62
N VAL A 52 -14.02 23.64 2.57
CA VAL A 52 -13.34 22.72 1.67
C VAL A 52 -11.86 22.69 2.06
N PHE A 53 -11.34 21.49 2.28
CA PHE A 53 -9.93 21.26 2.59
C PHE A 53 -9.15 20.93 1.32
N SER A 54 -7.98 21.54 1.18
CA SER A 54 -7.03 21.17 0.14
C SER A 54 -6.15 19.99 0.59
N GLY A 55 -5.45 19.36 -0.37
CA GLY A 55 -4.44 18.35 -0.05
C GLY A 55 -3.38 18.86 0.94
N GLU A 56 -2.93 20.11 0.81
CA GLU A 56 -1.96 20.73 1.72
C GLU A 56 -2.50 20.88 3.14
N ASP A 57 -3.79 21.22 3.28
CA ASP A 57 -4.45 21.31 4.59
C ASP A 57 -4.46 19.96 5.29
N TYR A 58 -4.81 18.89 4.59
CA TYR A 58 -4.76 17.53 5.15
C TYR A 58 -3.37 17.14 5.62
N HIS A 59 -2.32 17.44 4.84
CA HIS A 59 -0.94 17.17 5.23
C HIS A 59 -0.54 17.93 6.49
N LEU A 60 -0.93 19.20 6.58
CA LEU A 60 -0.64 20.04 7.73
C LEU A 60 -1.37 19.57 8.99
N LEU A 61 -2.66 19.24 8.87
CA LEU A 61 -3.46 18.69 9.97
C LEU A 61 -2.89 17.37 10.45
N TYR A 62 -2.54 16.47 9.54
CA TYR A 62 -1.95 15.18 9.90
C TYR A 62 -0.56 15.34 10.55
N LYS A 63 0.26 16.28 10.07
CA LYS A 63 1.56 16.59 10.68
C LYS A 63 1.42 17.10 12.11
N ARG A 64 0.43 17.96 12.39
CA ARG A 64 0.19 18.53 13.71
C ARG A 64 -0.49 17.56 14.67
N PHE A 65 -1.50 16.83 14.19
CA PHE A 65 -2.47 16.11 15.02
C PHE A 65 -2.57 14.62 14.74
N GLY A 66 -1.72 14.04 13.90
CA GLY A 66 -1.80 12.61 13.56
C GLY A 66 -1.58 11.63 14.72
N HIS A 67 -1.24 12.13 15.92
CA HIS A 67 -1.18 11.32 17.14
C HIS A 67 -2.50 11.30 17.92
N ALA A 68 -3.38 12.28 17.70
CA ALA A 68 -4.69 12.38 18.34
C ALA A 68 -5.70 11.50 17.59
N GLY A 69 -6.31 10.53 18.31
CA GLY A 69 -7.28 9.58 17.74
C GLY A 69 -8.44 10.30 17.06
N ASP A 70 -9.08 11.22 17.77
CA ASP A 70 -10.26 11.95 17.28
C ASP A 70 -10.01 12.67 15.94
N MET A 71 -8.82 13.26 15.74
CA MET A 71 -8.48 13.92 14.47
C MET A 71 -8.22 12.90 13.36
N VAL A 72 -7.50 11.82 13.67
CA VAL A 72 -7.23 10.76 12.70
C VAL A 72 -8.54 10.13 12.22
N ASP A 73 -9.49 9.90 13.11
CA ASP A 73 -10.79 9.32 12.77
C ASP A 73 -11.57 10.24 11.82
N LYS A 74 -11.56 11.55 12.07
CA LYS A 74 -12.14 12.55 11.15
C LYS A 74 -11.44 12.56 9.80
N LEU A 75 -10.11 12.55 9.77
CA LEU A 75 -9.33 12.53 8.54
C LEU A 75 -9.61 11.28 7.70
N LEU A 76 -9.63 10.10 8.32
CA LEU A 76 -9.87 8.83 7.62
C LEU A 76 -11.29 8.70 7.07
N ALA A 77 -12.26 9.39 7.67
CA ALA A 77 -13.64 9.47 7.20
C ALA A 77 -13.81 10.37 5.96
N CYS A 78 -12.85 11.26 5.66
CA CYS A 78 -12.87 12.07 4.45
C CYS A 78 -12.57 11.20 3.22
N THR A 79 -13.37 11.35 2.15
CA THR A 79 -13.14 10.68 0.87
C THR A 79 -11.90 11.21 0.17
N ASP A 80 -11.72 12.52 0.20
CA ASP A 80 -10.68 13.26 -0.55
C ASP A 80 -9.33 13.29 0.18
N LEU A 81 -9.15 12.44 1.21
CA LEU A 81 -7.91 12.36 1.95
C LEU A 81 -6.79 11.80 1.05
N PRO A 82 -5.65 12.51 0.91
CA PRO A 82 -4.49 12.05 0.15
C PRO A 82 -4.05 10.62 0.51
N LEU A 83 -3.75 9.82 -0.50
CA LEU A 83 -3.44 8.39 -0.35
C LEU A 83 -2.16 8.15 0.47
N ASP A 84 -1.18 9.05 0.37
CA ASP A 84 0.06 8.98 1.12
C ASP A 84 -0.15 9.14 2.64
N ILE A 85 -1.14 9.94 3.06
CA ILE A 85 -1.56 10.05 4.47
C ILE A 85 -2.20 8.74 4.93
N ARG A 86 -3.06 8.12 4.11
CA ARG A 86 -3.67 6.81 4.42
C ARG A 86 -2.61 5.74 4.64
N ILE A 87 -1.61 5.67 3.76
CA ILE A 87 -0.49 4.72 3.89
C ILE A 87 0.35 5.03 5.14
N THR A 88 0.70 6.30 5.38
CA THR A 88 1.45 6.70 6.56
C THR A 88 0.72 6.30 7.85
N GLN A 89 -0.61 6.43 7.86
CA GLN A 89 -1.41 6.04 9.00
C GLN A 89 -1.48 4.52 9.18
N ALA A 90 -1.62 3.74 8.11
CA ALA A 90 -1.52 2.28 8.18
C ALA A 90 -0.20 1.83 8.80
N LYS A 91 0.93 2.44 8.40
CA LYS A 91 2.25 2.20 8.99
C LYS A 91 2.29 2.52 10.48
N ARG A 92 1.72 3.66 10.87
CA ARG A 92 1.71 4.11 12.27
C ARG A 92 0.90 3.16 13.16
N VAL A 93 -0.27 2.72 12.70
CA VAL A 93 -1.12 1.76 13.43
C VAL A 93 -0.40 0.42 13.59
N SER A 94 0.23 -0.07 12.53
CA SER A 94 1.09 -1.25 12.56
C SER A 94 2.18 -1.12 13.63
N ASN A 95 2.98 -0.06 13.60
CA ASN A 95 4.05 0.14 14.58
C ASN A 95 3.54 0.19 16.04
N ARG A 96 2.36 0.81 16.28
CA ARG A 96 1.74 0.83 17.62
C ARG A 96 1.31 -0.57 18.06
N MET A 97 0.75 -1.36 17.14
CA MET A 97 0.33 -2.73 17.43
C MET A 97 1.54 -3.62 17.75
N HIS A 98 2.63 -3.50 16.99
CA HIS A 98 3.92 -4.14 17.31
C HIS A 98 4.38 -3.82 18.74
N GLN A 99 4.39 -2.54 19.13
CA GLN A 99 4.80 -2.11 20.47
C GLN A 99 3.91 -2.71 21.55
N LEU A 100 2.59 -2.63 21.39
CA LEU A 100 1.63 -3.18 22.35
C LEU A 100 1.75 -4.70 22.50
N MET A 101 2.00 -5.42 21.40
CA MET A 101 2.19 -6.88 21.44
C MET A 101 3.49 -7.26 22.14
N ALA A 102 4.57 -6.51 21.92
CA ALA A 102 5.84 -6.70 22.62
C ALA A 102 5.72 -6.42 24.12
N GLU A 103 5.03 -5.35 24.52
CA GLU A 103 4.80 -4.98 25.93
C GLU A 103 3.94 -6.02 26.67
N ARG A 104 2.94 -6.58 26.00
CA ARG A 104 1.98 -7.51 26.62
C ARG A 104 2.40 -8.98 26.51
N GLY A 105 3.44 -9.31 25.75
CA GLY A 105 3.95 -10.67 25.59
C GLY A 105 2.95 -11.67 24.99
N TRP A 106 2.04 -11.19 24.12
CA TRP A 106 0.93 -12.00 23.60
C TRP A 106 1.36 -13.15 22.68
N LEU A 107 2.51 -13.00 22.04
CA LEU A 107 3.09 -13.97 21.11
C LEU A 107 4.62 -13.93 21.23
N PRO A 108 5.34 -14.97 20.78
CA PRO A 108 6.77 -14.87 20.51
C PRO A 108 7.03 -13.64 19.62
N ALA A 109 8.04 -12.84 19.96
CA ALA A 109 8.26 -11.54 19.34
C ALA A 109 8.37 -11.59 17.81
N ASN A 110 8.90 -12.68 17.25
CA ASN A 110 9.00 -12.86 15.80
C ASN A 110 7.62 -13.06 15.13
N ASP A 111 6.75 -13.89 15.72
CA ASP A 111 5.45 -14.21 15.13
C ASP A 111 4.49 -13.00 15.19
N ALA A 112 4.55 -12.24 16.29
CA ALA A 112 3.85 -10.96 16.40
C ALA A 112 4.31 -9.99 15.31
N ALA A 113 5.62 -9.93 15.08
CA ALA A 113 6.19 -8.98 14.16
C ALA A 113 5.81 -9.29 12.69
N ASP A 114 5.88 -10.57 12.31
CA ASP A 114 5.47 -11.01 10.97
C ASP A 114 3.99 -10.74 10.71
N LEU A 115 3.10 -11.00 11.69
CA LEU A 115 1.67 -10.78 11.54
C LEU A 115 1.33 -9.31 11.31
N VAL A 116 1.95 -8.41 12.09
CA VAL A 116 1.66 -6.99 11.98
C VAL A 116 2.28 -6.41 10.70
N ALA A 117 3.46 -6.86 10.30
CA ALA A 117 4.04 -6.52 8.99
C ALA A 117 3.13 -6.99 7.84
N ASP A 118 2.60 -8.21 7.91
CA ASP A 118 1.69 -8.74 6.90
C ASP A 118 0.38 -7.94 6.81
N ALA A 119 -0.17 -7.51 7.95
CA ALA A 119 -1.36 -6.67 8.00
C ALA A 119 -1.12 -5.28 7.40
N GLU A 120 0.04 -4.68 7.71
CA GLU A 120 0.46 -3.39 7.16
C GLU A 120 0.60 -3.45 5.64
N GLU A 121 1.36 -4.42 5.13
CA GLU A 121 1.57 -4.58 3.69
C GLU A 121 0.26 -4.84 2.95
N THR A 122 -0.68 -5.56 3.56
CA THR A 122 -2.03 -5.77 3.01
C THR A 122 -2.79 -4.46 2.91
N ALA A 123 -2.75 -3.62 3.95
CA ALA A 123 -3.41 -2.32 3.93
C ALA A 123 -2.80 -1.38 2.89
N VAL A 124 -1.46 -1.35 2.78
CA VAL A 124 -0.74 -0.55 1.77
C VAL A 124 -1.08 -1.02 0.37
N LEU A 125 -1.08 -2.33 0.13
CA LEU A 125 -1.42 -2.87 -1.18
C LEU A 125 -2.85 -2.53 -1.58
N ARG A 126 -3.82 -2.62 -0.66
CA ARG A 126 -5.20 -2.23 -0.95
C ARG A 126 -5.33 -0.76 -1.38
N ILE A 127 -4.56 0.13 -0.73
CA ILE A 127 -4.54 1.55 -1.12
C ILE A 127 -3.91 1.73 -2.51
N LEU A 128 -2.86 0.96 -2.85
CA LEU A 128 -2.24 0.99 -4.17
C LEU A 128 -3.18 0.49 -5.27
N THR A 129 -3.96 -0.56 -5.00
CA THR A 129 -4.90 -1.14 -5.98
C THR A 129 -6.14 -0.28 -6.22
N GLU A 130 -6.55 0.50 -5.22
CA GLU A 130 -7.68 1.43 -5.34
C GLU A 130 -7.26 2.79 -5.93
N ALA A 131 -5.95 3.05 -6.07
CA ALA A 131 -5.42 4.31 -6.58
C ALA A 131 -5.62 4.43 -8.10
N PRO A 132 -5.99 5.62 -8.61
CA PRO A 132 -6.04 5.85 -10.04
C PRO A 132 -4.61 5.92 -10.64
N ASP A 133 -4.48 5.60 -11.92
CA ASP A 133 -3.18 5.49 -12.62
C ASP A 133 -2.32 6.76 -12.56
N ASP A 134 -2.95 7.94 -12.54
CA ASP A 134 -2.29 9.24 -12.47
C ASP A 134 -1.71 9.53 -11.07
N GLU A 135 -2.32 9.01 -10.01
CA GLU A 135 -1.80 9.10 -8.64
C GLU A 135 -0.83 7.96 -8.29
N LEU A 136 -0.98 6.78 -8.90
CA LEU A 136 -0.20 5.59 -8.58
C LEU A 136 1.31 5.82 -8.75
N GLY A 137 1.73 6.52 -9.79
CA GLY A 137 3.14 6.86 -10.01
C GLY A 137 3.73 7.75 -8.91
N ALA A 138 2.97 8.73 -8.43
CA ALA A 138 3.37 9.58 -7.30
C ALA A 138 3.41 8.77 -5.99
N LEU A 139 2.45 7.86 -5.80
CA LEU A 139 2.35 7.00 -4.62
C LEU A 139 3.50 5.99 -4.52
N VAL A 140 3.87 5.36 -5.63
CA VAL A 140 5.06 4.48 -5.69
C VAL A 140 6.33 5.27 -5.37
N THR A 141 6.47 6.48 -5.93
CA THR A 141 7.60 7.37 -5.63
C THR A 141 7.67 7.71 -4.14
N PHE A 142 6.52 8.01 -3.53
CA PHE A 142 6.40 8.26 -2.10
C PHE A 142 6.83 7.04 -1.27
N LEU A 143 6.33 5.84 -1.62
CA LEU A 143 6.69 4.60 -0.91
C LEU A 143 8.17 4.28 -0.99
N VAL A 144 8.79 4.47 -2.16
CA VAL A 144 10.23 4.27 -2.34
C VAL A 144 11.03 5.29 -1.52
N GLY A 145 10.64 6.57 -1.57
CA GLY A 145 11.28 7.64 -0.79
C GLY A 145 11.16 7.45 0.73
N LYS A 146 10.14 6.71 1.19
CA LYS A 146 9.95 6.35 2.60
C LYS A 146 10.50 4.96 2.97
N SER A 147 11.13 4.25 2.03
CA SER A 147 11.57 2.85 2.20
C SER A 147 10.43 1.91 2.63
N MET A 148 9.21 2.22 2.19
CA MET A 148 8.01 1.44 2.46
C MET A 148 7.65 0.49 1.32
N LEU A 149 8.20 0.71 0.11
CA LEU A 149 8.07 -0.26 -0.98
C LEU A 149 9.05 -1.42 -0.76
N THR A 150 8.57 -2.50 -0.14
CA THR A 150 9.36 -3.70 0.09
C THR A 150 9.19 -4.72 -1.04
N PRO A 151 10.17 -5.60 -1.29
CA PRO A 151 10.02 -6.69 -2.25
C PRO A 151 8.82 -7.60 -1.95
N SER A 152 8.44 -7.74 -0.68
CA SER A 152 7.26 -8.50 -0.23
C SER A 152 5.95 -7.88 -0.72
N ILE A 153 5.79 -6.55 -0.73
CA ILE A 153 4.61 -5.88 -1.32
C ILE A 153 4.52 -6.19 -2.82
N ILE A 154 5.63 -6.16 -3.54
CA ILE A 154 5.66 -6.43 -4.99
C ILE A 154 5.30 -7.89 -5.28
N VAL A 155 5.86 -8.83 -4.52
CA VAL A 155 5.51 -10.25 -4.65
C VAL A 155 4.05 -10.50 -4.26
N ARG A 156 3.54 -9.82 -3.23
CA ARG A 156 2.12 -9.91 -2.83
C ARG A 156 1.20 -9.40 -3.93
N ALA A 157 1.49 -8.24 -4.51
CA ALA A 157 0.75 -7.71 -5.66
C ALA A 157 0.76 -8.71 -6.82
N ALA A 158 1.93 -9.26 -7.17
CA ALA A 158 2.07 -10.26 -8.22
C ALA A 158 1.27 -11.55 -7.92
N CYS A 159 1.25 -12.02 -6.67
CA CYS A 159 0.47 -13.20 -6.29
C CYS A 159 -1.05 -12.99 -6.32
N LEU A 160 -1.51 -11.76 -6.17
CA LEU A 160 -2.93 -11.39 -6.21
C LEU A 160 -3.42 -11.01 -7.62
N GLY A 161 -2.51 -10.91 -8.60
CA GLY A 161 -2.84 -10.48 -9.96
C GLY A 161 -2.88 -8.96 -10.15
N GLU A 162 -2.42 -8.19 -9.16
CA GLU A 162 -2.39 -6.73 -9.19
C GLU A 162 -1.20 -6.22 -10.01
N MET A 163 -1.14 -6.62 -11.28
CA MET A 163 0.01 -6.43 -12.16
C MET A 163 0.28 -4.96 -12.48
N HIS A 164 -0.74 -4.11 -12.44
CA HIS A 164 -0.60 -2.67 -12.57
C HIS A 164 0.33 -2.09 -11.46
N VAL A 165 0.15 -2.48 -10.20
CA VAL A 165 1.05 -2.06 -9.10
C VAL A 165 2.48 -2.56 -9.34
N VAL A 166 2.62 -3.80 -9.81
CA VAL A 166 3.92 -4.41 -10.11
C VAL A 166 4.65 -3.66 -11.23
N GLU A 167 3.94 -3.30 -12.30
CA GLU A 167 4.48 -2.53 -13.42
C GLU A 167 5.02 -1.18 -12.97
N PHE A 168 4.22 -0.40 -12.22
CA PHE A 168 4.65 0.91 -11.70
C PHE A 168 5.82 0.79 -10.72
N ALA A 169 5.79 -0.20 -9.82
CA ALA A 169 6.87 -0.48 -8.88
C ALA A 169 8.19 -0.81 -9.60
N LEU A 170 8.16 -1.73 -10.57
CA LEU A 170 9.34 -2.12 -11.33
C LEU A 170 9.85 -1.02 -12.24
N ALA A 171 8.94 -0.24 -12.85
CA ALA A 171 9.31 0.91 -13.67
C ALA A 171 10.09 1.95 -12.86
N HIS A 172 9.59 2.30 -11.67
CA HIS A 172 10.24 3.24 -10.77
C HIS A 172 11.60 2.71 -10.28
N LEU A 173 11.65 1.47 -9.80
CA LEU A 173 12.89 0.86 -9.29
C LEU A 173 13.96 0.68 -10.38
N ALA A 174 13.58 0.33 -11.60
CA ALA A 174 14.50 0.16 -12.72
C ALA A 174 14.86 1.47 -13.45
N GLY A 175 14.22 2.59 -13.09
CA GLY A 175 14.43 3.89 -13.73
C GLY A 175 14.02 3.93 -15.20
N VAL A 176 12.93 3.26 -15.56
CA VAL A 176 12.41 3.21 -16.94
C VAL A 176 10.96 3.71 -17.00
N PRO A 177 10.48 4.20 -18.16
CA PRO A 177 9.07 4.56 -18.31
C PRO A 177 8.15 3.36 -18.07
N VAL A 178 6.98 3.59 -17.44
CA VAL A 178 6.00 2.52 -17.11
C VAL A 178 5.63 1.68 -18.33
N ARG A 179 5.35 2.35 -19.46
CA ARG A 179 5.08 1.66 -20.74
C ARG A 179 6.19 0.69 -21.15
N ARG A 180 7.46 1.06 -20.95
CA ARG A 180 8.61 0.20 -21.28
C ARG A 180 8.74 -0.97 -20.30
N ALA A 181 8.46 -0.75 -19.01
CA ALA A 181 8.42 -1.85 -18.04
C ALA A 181 7.34 -2.86 -18.40
N ALA A 182 6.14 -2.37 -18.74
CA ALA A 182 5.03 -3.21 -19.18
C ALA A 182 5.36 -4.01 -20.44
N GLU A 183 5.97 -3.38 -21.45
CA GLU A 183 6.45 -4.08 -22.66
C GLU A 183 7.49 -5.18 -22.33
N LEU A 184 8.39 -4.93 -21.38
CA LEU A 184 9.38 -5.92 -20.94
C LEU A 184 8.78 -7.06 -20.12
N MET A 185 7.72 -6.79 -19.35
CA MET A 185 6.97 -7.79 -18.61
C MET A 185 6.11 -8.66 -19.53
N ARG A 186 5.53 -8.06 -20.59
CA ARG A 186 4.76 -8.76 -21.62
C ARG A 186 5.60 -9.47 -22.68
N GLY A 187 6.90 -9.18 -22.75
CA GLY A 187 7.79 -9.75 -23.75
C GLY A 187 7.81 -11.27 -23.68
N LYS A 188 7.45 -11.96 -24.78
CA LYS A 188 7.54 -13.43 -24.88
C LYS A 188 9.00 -13.87 -24.75
N GLY A 189 9.40 -14.25 -23.54
CA GLY A 189 10.70 -14.85 -23.25
C GLY A 189 11.39 -14.31 -21.99
N LEU A 190 12.25 -15.15 -21.40
CA LEU A 190 12.94 -14.87 -20.14
C LEU A 190 13.93 -13.69 -20.17
N THR A 191 14.25 -13.14 -21.34
CA THR A 191 15.32 -12.14 -21.50
C THR A 191 14.86 -10.72 -21.20
N GLY A 192 13.60 -10.37 -21.51
CA GLY A 192 13.05 -9.03 -21.28
C GLY A 192 12.92 -8.71 -19.80
N PHE A 193 12.21 -9.57 -19.08
CA PHE A 193 12.00 -9.41 -17.64
C PHE A 193 13.29 -9.56 -16.82
N LYS A 194 14.22 -10.45 -17.21
CA LYS A 194 15.52 -10.60 -16.52
C LYS A 194 16.31 -9.30 -16.46
N GLY A 195 16.33 -8.53 -17.55
CA GLY A 195 16.97 -7.22 -17.56
C GLY A 195 16.28 -6.21 -16.65
N LEU A 196 14.94 -6.22 -16.62
CA LEU A 196 14.15 -5.35 -15.76
C LEU A 196 14.35 -5.66 -14.27
N HIS A 197 14.23 -6.94 -13.89
CA HIS A 197 14.44 -7.41 -12.52
C HIS A 197 15.85 -7.07 -12.01
N ALA A 198 16.88 -7.27 -12.83
CA ALA A 198 18.26 -6.95 -12.47
C ALA A 198 18.44 -5.44 -12.21
N LYS A 199 17.82 -4.57 -13.04
CA LYS A 199 17.85 -3.13 -12.83
C LYS A 199 17.03 -2.66 -11.64
N ALA A 200 15.92 -3.33 -11.34
CA ALA A 200 15.07 -3.00 -10.20
C ALA A 200 15.73 -3.32 -8.85
N GLY A 201 16.85 -4.04 -8.82
CA GLY A 201 17.59 -4.35 -7.59
C GLY A 201 16.85 -5.32 -6.65
N LEU A 202 15.86 -6.06 -7.16
CA LEU A 202 15.10 -7.01 -6.36
C LEU A 202 15.92 -8.28 -6.05
N PRO A 203 15.66 -8.95 -4.91
CA PRO A 203 16.33 -10.22 -4.59
C PRO A 203 16.09 -11.28 -5.68
N ALA A 204 17.14 -12.00 -6.07
CA ALA A 204 17.05 -13.08 -7.06
C ALA A 204 16.04 -14.18 -6.67
N SER A 205 15.74 -14.33 -5.37
CA SER A 205 14.71 -15.25 -4.88
C SER A 205 13.29 -14.90 -5.30
N CYS A 206 13.02 -13.65 -5.70
CA CYS A 206 11.70 -13.21 -6.14
C CYS A 206 11.51 -13.32 -7.66
N TYR A 207 12.58 -13.62 -8.41
CA TYR A 207 12.56 -13.59 -9.87
C TYR A 207 11.50 -14.52 -10.47
N TRP A 208 11.52 -15.81 -10.13
CA TRP A 208 10.64 -16.79 -10.76
C TRP A 208 9.18 -16.64 -10.37
N ILE A 209 8.88 -16.14 -9.16
CA ILE A 209 7.50 -15.91 -8.76
C ILE A 209 6.89 -14.73 -9.52
N ILE A 210 7.65 -13.65 -9.71
CA ILE A 210 7.18 -12.50 -10.48
C ILE A 210 7.11 -12.85 -11.97
N GLN A 211 8.09 -13.60 -12.50
CA GLN A 211 8.04 -14.10 -13.87
C GLN A 211 6.80 -14.98 -14.10
N ALA A 212 6.49 -15.91 -13.19
CA ALA A 212 5.29 -16.73 -13.29
C ALA A 212 4.01 -15.89 -13.27
N ALA A 213 3.95 -14.83 -12.45
CA ALA A 213 2.83 -13.90 -12.46
C ALA A 213 2.73 -13.13 -13.79
N CYS A 214 3.84 -12.68 -14.37
CA CYS A 214 3.84 -12.06 -15.71
C CYS A 214 3.32 -13.03 -16.79
N ASP A 215 3.73 -14.30 -16.75
CA ASP A 215 3.27 -15.30 -17.72
C ASP A 215 1.76 -15.57 -17.58
N VAL A 216 1.25 -15.61 -16.34
CA VAL A 216 -0.19 -15.80 -16.09
C VAL A 216 -1.00 -14.59 -16.53
N ALA A 217 -0.50 -13.38 -16.31
CA ALA A 217 -1.12 -12.14 -16.79
C ALA A 217 -1.15 -12.08 -18.33
N LEU A 218 -0.09 -12.55 -18.98
CA LEU A 218 -0.07 -12.73 -20.43
C LEU A 218 -1.10 -13.76 -20.91
N ASP A 219 -1.21 -14.90 -20.24
CA ASP A 219 -2.25 -15.89 -20.58
C ASP A 219 -3.66 -15.29 -20.42
N GLU A 220 -3.89 -14.48 -19.38
CA GLU A 220 -5.16 -13.78 -19.13
C GLU A 220 -5.52 -12.80 -20.26
N GLU A 221 -4.54 -11.99 -20.72
CA GLU A 221 -4.69 -11.10 -21.87
C GLU A 221 -4.92 -11.88 -23.18
N GLU A 222 -4.18 -12.96 -23.42
CA GLU A 222 -4.29 -13.77 -24.65
C GLU A 222 -5.61 -14.55 -24.73
N GLU A 223 -6.11 -15.04 -23.60
CA GLU A 223 -7.40 -15.73 -23.49
C GLU A 223 -8.58 -14.75 -23.43
N GLY A 224 -8.34 -13.45 -23.21
CA GLY A 224 -9.37 -12.42 -23.08
C GLY A 224 -10.28 -12.64 -21.88
N ILE A 225 -9.75 -13.23 -20.80
CA ILE A 225 -10.49 -13.46 -19.55
C ILE A 225 -10.04 -12.45 -18.48
N THR A 226 -10.79 -12.37 -17.39
CA THR A 226 -10.35 -11.66 -16.19
C THR A 226 -10.39 -12.61 -15.01
N LEU A 227 -9.24 -12.81 -14.36
CA LEU A 227 -9.10 -13.73 -13.25
C LEU A 227 -9.29 -12.98 -11.94
N ILE A 228 -10.08 -13.57 -11.04
CA ILE A 228 -10.07 -13.14 -9.64
C ILE A 228 -8.78 -13.60 -8.97
N ALA A 229 -8.37 -12.92 -7.90
CA ALA A 229 -7.11 -13.19 -7.19
C ALA A 229 -6.91 -14.68 -6.79
N GLU A 230 -8.00 -15.40 -6.47
CA GLU A 230 -7.94 -16.83 -6.17
C GLU A 230 -7.52 -17.69 -7.37
N ASP A 231 -8.11 -17.44 -8.54
CA ASP A 231 -7.81 -18.18 -9.76
C ASP A 231 -6.44 -17.78 -10.33
N PHE A 232 -6.07 -16.51 -10.21
CA PHE A 232 -4.74 -16.02 -10.57
C PHE A 232 -3.66 -16.74 -9.76
N GLY A 233 -3.81 -16.79 -8.44
CA GLY A 233 -2.90 -17.52 -7.55
C GLY A 233 -2.82 -19.01 -7.88
N ARG A 234 -3.92 -19.65 -8.27
CA ARG A 234 -3.92 -21.05 -8.74
C ARG A 234 -3.09 -21.21 -10.02
N ARG A 235 -3.28 -20.33 -11.01
CA ARG A 235 -2.51 -20.38 -12.27
C ARG A 235 -1.02 -20.14 -12.05
N ILE A 236 -0.63 -19.29 -11.10
CA ILE A 236 0.79 -19.15 -10.71
C ILE A 236 1.35 -20.49 -10.21
N ILE A 237 0.63 -21.19 -9.35
CA ILE A 237 1.04 -22.52 -8.86
C ILE A 237 1.19 -23.49 -10.03
N GLU A 238 0.21 -23.53 -10.93
CA GLU A 238 0.24 -24.39 -12.11
C GLU A 238 1.45 -24.06 -12.99
N ALA A 239 1.73 -22.79 -13.26
CA ALA A 239 2.89 -22.34 -14.02
C ALA A 239 4.22 -22.74 -13.36
N LEU A 240 4.35 -22.54 -12.04
CA LEU A 240 5.54 -22.94 -11.28
C LEU A 240 5.78 -24.46 -11.30
N MET A 241 4.70 -25.25 -11.33
CA MET A 241 4.79 -26.72 -11.30
C MET A 241 5.01 -27.32 -12.70
N THR A 242 4.50 -26.68 -13.75
CA THR A 242 4.52 -27.22 -15.12
C THR A 242 5.58 -26.54 -16.00
N ARG A 243 5.51 -25.22 -16.17
CA ARG A 243 6.42 -24.45 -17.06
C ARG A 243 7.83 -24.36 -16.47
N TYR A 244 7.93 -24.36 -15.14
CA TYR A 244 9.20 -24.23 -14.41
C TYR A 244 9.62 -25.53 -13.69
N GLU A 245 9.21 -26.70 -14.18
CA GLU A 245 9.53 -27.99 -13.58
C GLU A 245 11.04 -28.26 -13.47
N ALA A 246 11.83 -27.73 -14.42
CA ALA A 246 13.29 -27.85 -14.45
C ALA A 246 13.99 -27.15 -13.28
N LEU A 247 13.29 -26.28 -12.53
CA LEU A 247 13.87 -25.64 -11.34
C LEU A 247 14.13 -26.66 -10.23
N PRO A 248 15.23 -26.50 -9.47
CA PRO A 248 15.50 -27.32 -8.30
C PRO A 248 14.30 -27.35 -7.35
N VAL A 249 14.03 -28.51 -6.74
CA VAL A 249 12.89 -28.68 -5.80
C VAL A 249 12.94 -27.66 -4.66
N LYS A 250 14.14 -27.29 -4.20
CA LYS A 250 14.37 -26.26 -3.18
C LYS A 250 13.90 -24.86 -3.62
N GLU A 251 14.03 -24.52 -4.90
CA GLU A 251 13.54 -23.24 -5.43
C GLU A 251 12.02 -23.28 -5.58
N ARG A 252 11.47 -24.36 -6.15
CA ARG A 252 10.01 -24.53 -6.28
C ARG A 252 9.30 -24.48 -4.94
N THR A 253 9.82 -25.16 -3.92
CA THR A 253 9.26 -25.12 -2.54
C THR A 253 9.30 -23.72 -1.92
N ARG A 254 10.34 -22.92 -2.20
CA ARG A 254 10.41 -21.51 -1.78
C ARG A 254 9.37 -20.65 -2.48
N HIS A 255 9.15 -20.84 -3.78
CA HIS A 255 8.13 -20.07 -4.50
C HIS A 255 6.71 -20.44 -4.05
N LEU A 256 6.44 -21.71 -3.77
CA LEU A 256 5.19 -22.14 -3.15
C LEU A 256 5.00 -21.54 -1.76
N GLU A 257 6.07 -21.27 -1.01
CA GLU A 257 5.98 -20.56 0.27
C GLU A 257 5.58 -19.10 0.11
N TYR A 258 6.07 -18.40 -0.92
CA TYR A 258 5.58 -17.05 -1.24
C TYR A 258 4.10 -17.06 -1.59
N VAL A 259 3.65 -18.00 -2.44
CA VAL A 259 2.22 -18.13 -2.76
C VAL A 259 1.40 -18.48 -1.51
N ALA A 260 1.89 -19.38 -0.66
CA ALA A 260 1.22 -19.73 0.59
C ALA A 260 1.11 -18.55 1.57
N ARG A 261 2.09 -17.64 1.58
CA ARG A 261 2.05 -16.45 2.43
C ARG A 261 1.11 -15.39 1.85
N PHE A 262 1.24 -15.09 0.55
CA PHE A 262 0.69 -13.87 -0.03
C PHE A 262 -0.55 -14.04 -0.92
N ALA A 263 -0.80 -15.22 -1.47
CA ALA A 263 -1.98 -15.43 -2.31
C ALA A 263 -3.27 -15.53 -1.49
N ALA A 264 -4.40 -15.40 -2.18
CA ALA A 264 -5.74 -15.54 -1.61
C ALA A 264 -5.97 -16.94 -1.01
N ASP A 265 -6.96 -17.06 -0.11
CA ASP A 265 -7.10 -18.21 0.80
C ASP A 265 -7.11 -19.57 0.11
N ARG A 266 -7.79 -19.70 -1.03
CA ARG A 266 -7.84 -20.96 -1.77
C ARG A 266 -6.49 -21.36 -2.37
N ALA A 267 -5.80 -20.42 -3.03
CA ALA A 267 -4.46 -20.64 -3.58
C ALA A 267 -3.44 -20.93 -2.46
N ARG A 268 -3.58 -20.25 -1.32
CA ARG A 268 -2.78 -20.49 -0.11
C ARG A 268 -2.89 -21.94 0.38
N ILE A 269 -4.09 -22.50 0.45
CA ILE A 269 -4.29 -23.90 0.89
C ILE A 269 -3.62 -24.87 -0.08
N ILE A 270 -3.79 -24.64 -1.38
CA ILE A 270 -3.20 -25.48 -2.45
C ILE A 270 -1.67 -25.44 -2.37
N ALA A 271 -1.09 -24.25 -2.26
CA ALA A 271 0.35 -24.07 -2.15
C ALA A 271 0.95 -24.76 -0.91
N LYS A 272 0.29 -24.64 0.25
CA LYS A 272 0.72 -25.33 1.49
C LYS A 272 0.73 -26.84 1.32
N ARG A 273 -0.31 -27.40 0.69
CA ARG A 273 -0.40 -28.85 0.45
C ARG A 273 0.68 -29.34 -0.51
N LEU A 274 0.85 -28.67 -1.65
CA LEU A 274 1.86 -29.04 -2.64
C LEU A 274 3.29 -28.91 -2.10
N LYS A 275 3.57 -27.88 -1.29
CA LYS A 275 4.85 -27.74 -0.60
C LYS A 275 5.11 -28.95 0.31
N ALA A 276 4.13 -29.37 1.11
CA ALA A 276 4.26 -30.54 1.99
C ALA A 276 4.46 -31.84 1.19
N ASP A 277 3.85 -31.96 0.01
CA ASP A 277 4.02 -33.12 -0.86
C ASP A 277 5.43 -33.15 -1.49
N LEU A 278 5.94 -32.01 -1.98
CA LEU A 278 7.29 -31.91 -2.54
C LEU A 278 8.39 -32.15 -1.50
N VAL A 279 8.22 -31.65 -0.27
CA VAL A 279 9.19 -31.87 0.82
C VAL A 279 9.19 -33.35 1.25
N ARG A 280 8.05 -34.05 1.16
CA ARG A 280 7.98 -35.48 1.47
C ARG A 280 8.57 -36.37 0.37
N ALA A 281 8.58 -35.89 -0.87
CA ALA A 281 9.06 -36.64 -2.04
C ALA A 281 10.56 -36.45 -2.31
N ALA A 282 11.20 -35.44 -1.70
CA ALA A 282 12.62 -35.12 -1.83
C ALA A 282 13.47 -35.74 -0.72
#